data_AF-A0A502E3U1-F1
#
_entry.id   AF-A0A502E3U1-F1
#
_cell.length_a   1.000
_cell.length_b   1.000
_cell.length_c   1.000
_cell.angle_alpha   90.00
_cell.angle_beta   90.00
_cell.angle_gamma   90.00
#
_symmetry.space_group_name_H-M   'P 1'
#
loop_
_entity.id
_entity.type
_entity.pdbx_description
1 polymer ?
#
loop_
_entity_poly.entity_id
_entity_poly.type
_entity_poly.pdbx_seq_one_letter_code
_entity_poly.pdbx_strand_id
1 'polypeptide(L)'
;MISELKNSEGFRKLVARYFKTIKPINNKTDIHIAEIRVLGYSELACITSSMLKLCILALEQDAPEVSRTVKNPSIDVALVLEIVAQLLPVHEIEFLDEINQMYLDEIENEEELPNQ
;
A
#
# COMPACT_ATOMS: atom_id res chain seq x y z
N MET A 1 2.93 -20.99 -12.15
CA MET A 1 2.41 -19.87 -11.34
C MET A 1 2.85 -18.49 -11.85
N ILE A 2 3.99 -17.91 -11.47
CA ILE A 2 4.37 -16.55 -11.96
C ILE A 2 4.60 -16.51 -13.48
N SER A 3 5.16 -17.57 -14.06
CA SER A 3 5.41 -17.71 -15.49
C SER A 3 4.14 -17.81 -16.35
N GLU A 4 3.06 -18.39 -15.82
CA GLU A 4 1.76 -18.47 -16.51
C GLU A 4 1.02 -17.14 -16.44
N LEU A 5 1.03 -16.48 -15.27
CA LEU A 5 0.50 -15.11 -15.10
C LEU A 5 1.19 -14.10 -16.02
N LYS A 6 2.50 -14.25 -16.26
CA LYS A 6 3.31 -13.35 -17.10
C LYS A 6 2.91 -13.34 -18.59
N ASN A 7 2.27 -14.41 -19.07
CA ASN A 7 1.93 -14.60 -20.49
C ASN A 7 0.49 -14.14 -20.85
N SER A 8 -0.32 -13.74 -19.88
CA SER A 8 -1.65 -13.17 -20.14
C SER A 8 -1.55 -11.67 -20.42
N GLU A 9 -1.83 -11.26 -21.67
CA GLU A 9 -1.88 -9.84 -22.05
C GLU A 9 -2.96 -9.08 -21.27
N GLY A 10 -4.07 -9.75 -20.94
CA GLY A 10 -5.14 -9.22 -20.09
C GLY A 10 -4.63 -8.90 -18.69
N PHE A 11 -3.93 -9.84 -18.06
CA PHE A 11 -3.34 -9.63 -16.74
C PHE A 11 -2.35 -8.46 -16.73
N ARG A 12 -1.50 -8.33 -17.75
CA ARG A 12 -0.55 -7.21 -17.85
C ARG A 12 -1.23 -5.85 -17.95
N LYS A 13 -2.33 -5.75 -18.71
CA LYS A 13 -3.13 -4.51 -18.81
C LYS A 13 -3.81 -4.17 -17.49
N LEU A 14 -4.31 -5.19 -16.79
CA LEU A 14 -4.92 -5.07 -15.47
C LEU A 14 -3.89 -4.55 -14.45
N VAL A 15 -2.74 -5.20 -14.34
CA VAL A 15 -1.65 -4.80 -13.44
C VAL A 15 -1.22 -3.35 -13.68
N ALA A 16 -1.03 -2.95 -14.95
CA ALA A 16 -0.64 -1.57 -15.27
C ALA A 16 -1.71 -0.52 -14.92
N ARG A 17 -2.99 -0.91 -14.86
CA ARG A 17 -4.09 0.00 -14.51
C ARG A 17 -4.18 0.26 -13.01
N TYR A 18 -3.86 -0.72 -12.18
CA TYR A 18 -4.06 -0.65 -10.73
C TYR A 18 -2.76 -0.43 -9.94
N PHE A 19 -1.62 -0.97 -10.38
CA PHE A 19 -0.31 -0.76 -9.73
C PHE A 19 0.34 0.56 -10.17
N LYS A 20 -0.10 1.65 -9.55
CA LYS A 20 0.27 3.04 -9.87
C LYS A 20 0.98 3.77 -8.74
N THR A 21 1.04 3.19 -7.54
CA THR A 21 1.63 3.85 -6.37
C THR A 21 3.14 3.99 -6.52
N ILE A 22 3.80 3.01 -7.15
CA ILE A 22 5.22 3.08 -7.50
C ILE A 22 5.33 3.31 -9.02
N LYS A 23 5.77 4.50 -9.45
CA LYS A 23 5.98 4.85 -10.87
C LYS A 23 7.46 5.14 -11.18
N PRO A 24 7.93 4.84 -12.40
CA PRO A 24 9.22 5.32 -12.88
C PRO A 24 9.18 6.84 -13.14
N ILE A 25 10.31 7.47 -12.80
CA ILE A 25 10.51 8.93 -12.80
C ILE A 25 10.35 9.48 -14.20
N ASN A 26 9.39 10.37 -14.35
CA ASN A 26 9.32 11.33 -15.43
C ASN A 26 8.52 12.47 -14.83
N ASN A 27 9.05 13.68 -14.71
CA ASN A 27 8.26 14.91 -14.91
C ASN A 27 9.03 16.22 -14.65
N LYS A 28 8.60 17.24 -15.39
CA LYS A 28 8.73 18.69 -15.15
C LYS A 28 7.36 19.23 -14.73
N THR A 29 7.27 20.02 -13.67
CA THR A 29 6.25 21.06 -13.36
C THR A 29 6.60 21.76 -12.02
N ASP A 30 6.06 22.94 -11.75
CA ASP A 30 6.27 23.80 -10.55
C ASP A 30 5.77 23.21 -9.20
N ILE A 31 5.77 21.88 -9.06
CA ILE A 31 5.49 21.15 -7.83
C ILE A 31 6.72 20.27 -7.56
N HIS A 32 7.29 20.40 -6.37
CA HIS A 32 8.44 19.58 -5.97
C HIS A 32 7.93 18.21 -5.52
N ILE A 33 8.15 17.19 -6.34
CA ILE A 33 7.86 15.80 -5.98
C ILE A 33 9.02 15.29 -5.12
N ALA A 34 8.73 14.92 -3.87
CA ALA A 34 9.65 14.13 -3.07
C ALA A 34 9.40 12.65 -3.37
N GLU A 35 10.30 12.03 -4.13
CA GLU A 35 10.19 10.62 -4.46
C GLU A 35 10.76 9.75 -3.34
N ILE A 36 9.95 8.81 -2.86
CA ILE A 36 10.38 7.80 -1.89
C ILE A 36 10.69 6.53 -2.66
N ARG A 37 11.96 6.16 -2.72
CA ARG A 37 12.41 4.94 -3.40
C ARG A 37 12.26 3.76 -2.45
N VAL A 38 11.43 2.80 -2.85
CA VAL A 38 11.23 1.53 -2.16
C VAL A 38 11.53 0.37 -3.12
N LEU A 39 12.02 -0.74 -2.57
CA LEU A 39 12.30 -2.01 -3.24
C LEU A 39 11.02 -2.69 -3.73
N GLY A 40 9.88 -2.40 -3.12
CA GLY A 40 8.57 -2.89 -3.52
C GLY A 40 7.50 -2.68 -2.46
N TYR A 41 6.32 -3.26 -2.69
CA TYR A 41 5.15 -3.11 -1.82
C TYR A 41 5.37 -3.63 -0.39
N SER A 42 6.17 -4.69 -0.22
CA SER A 42 6.49 -5.20 1.13
C SER A 42 7.27 -4.20 1.97
N GLU A 43 8.22 -3.48 1.38
CA GLU A 43 8.96 -2.42 2.07
C GLU A 43 8.07 -1.21 2.33
N LEU A 44 7.26 -0.81 1.35
CA LEU A 44 6.27 0.26 1.50
C LEU A 44 5.29 -0.02 2.65
N ALA A 45 4.77 -1.25 2.74
CA ALA A 45 3.90 -1.71 3.82
C ALA A 45 4.63 -1.71 5.18
N CYS A 46 5.91 -2.08 5.20
CA CYS A 46 6.72 -2.03 6.41
C CYS A 46 6.93 -0.59 6.91
N ILE A 47 7.23 0.35 6.00
CA ILE A 47 7.40 1.78 6.29
C ILE A 47 6.10 2.36 6.84
N THR A 48 4.99 2.19 6.12
CA THR A 48 3.67 2.70 6.53
C THR A 48 3.22 2.10 7.85
N SER A 49 3.40 0.79 8.06
CA SER A 49 3.09 0.13 9.35
C SER A 49 3.93 0.68 10.50
N SER A 50 5.22 0.94 10.27
CA SER A 50 6.12 1.50 11.29
C SER A 50 5.72 2.94 11.65
N MET A 51 5.35 3.76 10.66
CA MET A 51 4.83 5.11 10.90
C MET A 51 3.51 5.11 11.66
N LEU A 52 2.59 4.18 11.36
CA LEU A 52 1.35 4.03 12.10
C LEU A 52 1.59 3.61 13.55
N LYS A 53 2.50 2.66 13.80
CA LYS A 53 2.90 2.27 15.17
C LYS A 53 3.50 3.45 15.93
N LEU A 54 4.31 4.27 15.28
CA LEU A 54 4.85 5.49 15.87
C LEU A 54 3.74 6.48 16.24
N CYS A 55 2.74 6.66 15.37
CA CYS A 55 1.59 7.52 15.66
C CYS A 55 0.77 7.01 16.85
N ILE A 56 0.56 5.68 16.95
CA ILE A 56 -0.13 5.07 18.08
C ILE A 56 0.64 5.35 19.38
N LEU A 57 1.95 5.10 19.40
CA LEU A 57 2.79 5.37 20.56
C LEU A 57 2.79 6.86 20.93
N ALA A 58 2.79 7.77 19.96
CA ALA A 58 2.77 9.20 20.20
C ALA A 58 1.44 9.71 20.80
N LEU A 59 0.34 8.97 20.60
CA LEU A 59 -0.97 9.29 21.16
C LEU A 59 -1.17 8.72 22.58
N GLU A 60 -0.31 7.80 23.02
CA GLU A 60 -0.39 7.23 24.38
C GLU A 60 0.08 8.26 25.43
N GLN A 61 -0.70 8.43 26.49
CA GLN A 61 -0.49 9.49 27.51
C GLN A 61 0.81 9.32 28.32
N ASP A 62 1.41 8.12 28.31
CA ASP A 62 2.67 7.77 28.99
C ASP A 62 3.80 7.45 27.99
N ALA A 63 3.72 7.97 26.75
CA ALA A 63 4.72 7.72 25.73
C ALA A 63 6.12 8.12 26.23
N PRO A 64 7.11 7.21 26.24
CA PRO A 64 8.48 7.57 26.61
C PRO A 64 8.98 8.66 25.67
N GLU A 65 9.67 9.67 26.21
CA GLU A 65 10.23 10.77 25.41
C GLU A 65 10.94 10.23 24.17
N VAL A 66 10.43 10.61 22.99
CA VAL A 66 10.90 10.14 21.69
C VAL A 66 12.37 10.49 21.47
N SER A 67 12.85 11.56 22.12
CA SER A 67 14.27 11.94 22.14
C SER A 67 14.56 13.00 23.21
N ARG A 68 15.66 12.82 23.96
CA ARG A 68 16.18 13.83 24.92
C ARG A 68 16.89 15.02 24.26
N THR A 69 17.09 14.99 22.93
CA THR A 69 17.81 16.04 22.18
C THR A 69 16.89 16.92 21.33
N VAL A 70 15.60 16.58 21.20
CA VAL A 70 14.62 17.34 20.42
C VAL A 70 13.81 18.24 21.35
N LYS A 71 13.83 19.55 21.11
CA LYS A 71 13.21 20.59 21.96
C LYS A 71 11.67 20.51 22.08
N ASN A 72 11.02 19.61 21.35
CA ASN A 72 9.60 19.33 21.44
C ASN A 72 9.41 17.80 21.26
N PRO A 73 9.22 17.02 22.34
CA PRO A 73 9.14 15.56 22.25
C PRO A 73 7.82 15.09 21.63
N SER A 74 6.85 15.99 21.42
CA SER A 74 5.57 15.70 20.79
C SER A 74 5.76 15.56 19.28
N ILE A 75 5.49 14.35 18.77
CA ILE A 75 5.37 14.10 17.34
C ILE A 75 4.07 14.75 16.87
N ASP A 76 4.15 15.53 15.78
CA ASP A 76 2.94 15.98 15.07
C ASP A 76 2.33 14.79 14.33
N VAL A 77 1.43 14.08 15.01
CA VAL A 77 0.76 12.89 14.50
C VAL A 77 -0.05 13.21 13.25
N ALA A 78 -0.63 14.41 13.15
CA ALA A 78 -1.42 14.81 11.99
C ALA A 78 -0.54 14.88 10.73
N LEU A 79 0.63 15.51 10.84
CA LEU A 79 1.61 15.57 9.74
C LEU A 79 2.07 14.18 9.29
N VAL A 80 2.38 13.29 10.23
CA VAL A 80 2.84 11.93 9.90
C VAL A 80 1.72 11.13 9.22
N LEU A 81 0.48 11.24 9.70
CA LEU A 81 -0.67 10.58 9.09
C LEU A 81 -0.96 11.08 7.67
N GLU A 82 -0.74 12.36 7.38
CA GLU A 82 -0.89 12.92 6.02
C GLU A 82 0.11 12.27 5.05
N ILE A 83 1.34 12.01 5.50
CA ILE A 83 2.34 11.28 4.69
C ILE A 83 1.96 9.80 4.55
N VAL A 84 1.51 9.15 5.62
CA VAL A 84 1.03 7.76 5.55
C VAL A 84 -0.10 7.63 4.55
N ALA A 85 -1.06 8.56 4.55
CA ALA A 85 -2.17 8.56 3.61
C ALA A 85 -1.71 8.65 2.15
N GLN A 86 -0.67 9.44 1.87
CA GLN A 86 -0.07 9.54 0.52
C GLN A 86 0.68 8.27 0.10
N LEU A 87 1.19 7.49 1.06
CA LEU A 87 1.93 6.26 0.80
C LEU A 87 1.05 5.01 0.65
N LEU A 88 -0.24 5.08 1.02
CA LEU A 88 -1.13 3.93 0.96
C LEU A 88 -1.47 3.58 -0.50
N PRO A 89 -1.25 2.32 -0.93
CA PRO A 89 -1.53 1.89 -2.29
C PRO A 89 -3.01 1.51 -2.46
N VAL A 90 -3.91 2.50 -2.35
CA VAL A 90 -5.38 2.29 -2.29
C VAL A 90 -5.89 1.55 -3.53
N HIS A 91 -5.44 1.93 -4.72
CA HIS A 91 -5.88 1.27 -5.96
C HIS A 91 -5.39 -0.17 -6.08
N GLU A 92 -4.20 -0.47 -5.56
CA GLU A 92 -3.70 -1.83 -5.50
C GLU A 92 -4.46 -2.69 -4.49
N ILE A 93 -4.92 -2.10 -3.39
CA ILE A 93 -5.78 -2.77 -2.41
C ILE A 93 -7.15 -3.10 -3.03
N GLU A 94 -7.79 -2.13 -3.69
CA GLU A 94 -9.05 -2.35 -4.44
C GLU A 94 -8.90 -3.48 -5.47
N PHE A 95 -7.76 -3.53 -6.15
CA PHE A 95 -7.46 -4.59 -7.11
C PHE A 95 -7.33 -5.98 -6.48
N LEU A 96 -6.75 -6.08 -5.28
CA LEU A 96 -6.67 -7.34 -4.55
C LEU A 96 -8.06 -7.83 -4.15
N ASP A 97 -8.96 -6.92 -3.78
CA ASP A 97 -10.36 -7.26 -3.50
C ASP A 97 -11.06 -7.79 -4.77
N GLU A 98 -10.88 -7.14 -5.92
CA GLU A 98 -11.41 -7.63 -7.21
C GLU A 98 -10.91 -9.04 -7.55
N ILE A 99 -9.61 -9.33 -7.36
CA ILE A 99 -9.06 -10.68 -7.57
C ILE A 99 -9.70 -11.69 -6.62
N ASN A 100 -9.83 -11.33 -5.34
CA ASN A 100 -10.40 -12.22 -4.34
C ASN A 100 -11.87 -12.55 -4.66
N GLN A 101 -12.65 -11.56 -5.12
CA GLN A 101 -14.02 -11.80 -5.57
C GLN A 101 -14.08 -12.73 -6.78
N MET A 102 -13.25 -12.50 -7.81
CA MET A 102 -13.20 -13.40 -8.98
C MET A 102 -12.88 -14.85 -8.58
N TYR A 103 -11.97 -15.03 -7.63
CA TYR A 103 -11.63 -16.36 -7.12
C TYR A 103 -12.78 -17.03 -6.36
N LEU A 104 -13.52 -16.28 -5.55
CA LEU A 104 -14.70 -16.79 -4.84
C LEU A 104 -15.82 -17.16 -5.81
N ASP A 105 -16.09 -16.31 -6.82
CA ASP A 105 -17.08 -16.59 -7.86
C ASP A 105 -16.73 -17.88 -8.63
N GLU A 106 -15.46 -18.14 -8.92
CA GLU A 106 -15.02 -19.38 -9.56
C GLU A 106 -15.30 -20.63 -8.69
N ILE A 107 -15.08 -20.53 -7.36
CA ILE A 107 -15.37 -21.63 -6.43
C ILE A 107 -16.88 -21.90 -6.34
N GLU A 108 -17.71 -20.85 -6.24
CA GLU A 108 -19.17 -21.01 -6.16
C GLU A 108 -19.74 -21.68 -7.42
N ASN A 109 -19.19 -21.36 -8.60
CA ASN A 109 -19.58 -21.98 -9.87
C ASN A 109 -19.12 -23.45 -10.00
N GLU A 110 -18.07 -23.88 -9.29
CA GLU A 110 -17.65 -25.29 -9.23
C GLU A 110 -18.49 -26.14 -8.26
N GLU A 111 -19.07 -25.54 -7.20
CA GLU A 111 -19.96 -26.23 -6.26
C GLU A 111 -21.40 -26.41 -6.79
N GLU A 112 -21.84 -25.63 -7.79
CA GLU A 112 -23.16 -25.77 -8.45
C GLU A 112 -23.25 -26.92 -9.48
N LEU A 113 -22.23 -27.79 -9.58
CA LEU A 113 -22.32 -29.06 -10.30
C LEU A 113 -22.48 -30.27 -9.35
N PRO A 114 -23.62 -30.45 -8.64
CA PRO A 114 -23.90 -31.72 -7.98
C PRO A 114 -24.59 -32.70 -8.94
N ASN A 115 -23.91 -33.81 -9.20
CA ASN A 115 -24.43 -35.13 -9.59
C ASN A 115 -25.31 -35.22 -10.86
N GLN A 116 -24.71 -35.59 -12.00
CA GLN A 116 -25.39 -36.41 -13.01
C GLN A 116 -25.14 -37.89 -12.73
#